data_AF-E1WL81-F1
#
_entry.id   AF-E1WL81-F1
#
_cell.length_a   1.000
_cell.length_b   1.000
_cell.length_c   1.000
_cell.angle_alpha   90.00
_cell.angle_beta   90.00
_cell.angle_gamma   90.00
#
_symmetry.space_group_name_H-M   'P 1'
#
loop_
_entity.id
_entity.type
_entity.pdbx_description
1 polymer ?
#
loop_
_entity_poly.entity_id
_entity_poly.type
_entity_poly.pdbx_seq_one_letter_code
_entity_poly.pdbx_strand_id
1 'polypeptide(L)'
;MKILFSLDVSNQRQVDFCNRILKILDNKDYNNDITLICKSQNHLNDYLYIPPIKSYKTEEAEIILTYGKTGLSHISQFARKSNIPIIHFINTEYLKDEYLSEDQQVEKIILCDCFNQLLESFFQKDKMFVLPYFSKPVVTKNVEIRNKNSPKLLIAIAHPNLKNSPVYYISNLLNILSDYRITILYNGDPLIPIFNSNITLINVKESNIEKVILSNDIIIGDGISIYTGIMLGKPCIVIGEQGYGGLITPQNLSQQFANKFQGRIGGSLNEYIPLNLIMNDIQYVQNTEKSKNIDCIIIKNKELLDNEYRQTQQLLNDLILEVAANHKQLYTFPMEIHLRLSDAFHLIKFSDTKFVLAYTANNKVHSSFGKEEAEIIALFKRSCLIKDAINMSPYKKEPKIFVEFIQMLFNEKILIA
;
A
#
# COMPACT_ATOMS: atom_id res chain seq x y z
N MET A 1 21.24 9.18 1.93
CA MET A 1 21.12 7.99 2.79
C MET A 1 21.57 6.77 2.01
N LYS A 2 22.27 5.83 2.65
CA LYS A 2 22.78 4.60 2.02
C LYS A 2 21.75 3.46 2.13
N ILE A 3 21.13 3.10 1.01
CA ILE A 3 20.04 2.11 0.94
C ILE A 3 20.50 0.83 0.24
N LEU A 4 20.41 -0.30 0.94
CA LEU A 4 20.58 -1.61 0.33
C LEU A 4 19.22 -2.21 0.00
N PHE A 5 18.91 -2.38 -1.28
CA PHE A 5 17.61 -2.92 -1.71
C PHE A 5 17.78 -4.35 -2.24
N SER A 6 17.29 -5.32 -1.46
CA SER A 6 17.25 -6.73 -1.86
C SER A 6 15.89 -7.10 -2.44
N LEU A 7 15.85 -7.63 -3.65
CA LEU A 7 14.60 -7.94 -4.34
C LEU A 7 14.64 -9.30 -5.04
N ASP A 8 13.50 -10.00 -5.00
CA ASP A 8 13.24 -11.23 -5.74
C ASP A 8 12.04 -11.04 -6.67
N VAL A 9 12.26 -11.18 -7.97
CA VAL A 9 11.24 -10.97 -9.01
C VAL A 9 11.11 -12.18 -9.94
N SER A 10 9.88 -12.58 -10.20
CA SER A 10 9.52 -13.77 -10.98
C SER A 10 8.82 -13.46 -12.30
N ASN A 11 8.32 -12.23 -12.47
CA ASN A 11 7.58 -11.84 -13.66
C ASN A 11 7.69 -10.33 -13.93
N GLN A 12 7.26 -9.91 -15.14
CA GLN A 12 7.37 -8.51 -15.58
C GLN A 12 6.58 -7.54 -14.70
N ARG A 13 5.43 -7.93 -14.14
CA ARG A 13 4.64 -7.03 -13.27
C ARG A 13 5.39 -6.71 -11.97
N GLN A 14 6.10 -7.69 -11.41
CA GLN A 14 6.95 -7.50 -10.24
C GLN A 14 8.18 -6.63 -10.57
N VAL A 15 8.79 -6.82 -11.74
CA VAL A 15 9.86 -5.93 -12.24
C VAL A 15 9.36 -4.49 -12.35
N ASP A 16 8.20 -4.29 -12.99
CA ASP A 16 7.59 -2.97 -13.15
C ASP A 16 7.27 -2.33 -11.79
N PHE A 17 6.83 -3.14 -10.82
CA PHE A 17 6.59 -2.70 -9.45
C PHE A 17 7.88 -2.26 -8.74
N CYS A 18 8.94 -3.07 -8.76
CA CYS A 18 10.23 -2.70 -8.17
C CYS A 18 10.83 -1.46 -8.84
N ASN A 19 10.71 -1.32 -10.16
CA ASN A 19 11.16 -0.15 -10.90
C ASN A 19 10.45 1.13 -10.44
N ARG A 20 9.19 1.05 -10.01
CA ARG A 20 8.48 2.20 -9.43
C ARG A 20 9.06 2.59 -8.07
N ILE A 21 9.34 1.61 -7.21
CA ILE A 21 10.02 1.86 -5.92
C ILE A 21 11.36 2.55 -6.17
N LEU A 22 12.18 2.00 -7.05
CA LEU A 22 13.51 2.54 -7.34
C LEU A 22 13.47 3.97 -7.87
N LYS A 23 12.52 4.31 -8.74
CA LYS A 23 12.34 5.68 -9.24
C LYS A 23 11.91 6.67 -8.15
N ILE A 24 11.14 6.22 -7.16
CA ILE A 24 10.78 7.07 -6.01
C ILE A 24 12.00 7.33 -5.14
N LEU A 25 12.78 6.29 -4.87
CA LEU A 25 13.98 6.37 -4.03
C LEU A 25 15.10 7.18 -4.71
N ASP A 26 15.26 7.07 -6.02
CA ASP A 26 16.27 7.77 -6.82
C ASP A 26 15.82 9.19 -7.25
N ASN A 27 14.73 9.71 -6.65
CA ASN A 27 14.37 11.11 -6.89
C ASN A 27 15.49 12.02 -6.37
N LYS A 28 15.88 13.00 -7.20
CA LYS A 28 17.01 13.91 -6.98
C LYS A 28 16.91 14.69 -5.66
N ASP A 29 15.70 14.88 -5.17
CA ASP A 29 15.44 15.58 -3.92
C ASP A 29 15.93 14.81 -2.68
N TYR A 30 16.13 13.49 -2.76
CA TYR A 30 16.35 12.63 -1.58
C TYR A 30 17.80 12.22 -1.31
N ASN A 31 18.78 12.63 -2.15
CA ASN A 31 20.22 12.29 -2.00
C ASN A 31 20.48 10.86 -1.48
N ASN A 32 19.80 9.88 -2.09
CA ASN A 32 19.92 8.47 -1.77
C ASN A 32 21.02 7.83 -2.62
N ASP A 33 21.80 6.97 -1.99
CA ASP A 33 22.76 6.10 -2.66
C ASP A 33 22.20 4.68 -2.54
N ILE A 34 21.87 4.05 -3.67
CA ILE A 34 21.13 2.79 -3.70
C ILE A 34 22.02 1.68 -4.25
N THR A 35 22.20 0.62 -3.46
CA THR A 35 22.84 -0.63 -3.92
C THR A 35 21.77 -1.71 -4.08
N LEU A 36 21.76 -2.38 -5.23
CA LEU A 36 20.78 -3.43 -5.53
C LEU A 36 21.37 -4.83 -5.36
N ILE A 37 20.63 -5.70 -4.66
CA ILE A 37 20.86 -7.14 -4.63
C ILE A 37 19.64 -7.80 -5.26
N CYS A 38 19.75 -8.16 -6.53
CA CYS A 38 18.64 -8.78 -7.25
C CYS A 38 18.86 -10.28 -7.43
N LYS A 39 17.82 -11.04 -7.12
CA LYS A 39 17.62 -12.39 -7.63
C LYS A 39 16.43 -12.35 -8.59
N SER A 40 16.57 -12.93 -9.77
CA SER A 40 15.45 -13.07 -10.70
C SER A 40 15.54 -14.36 -11.48
N GLN A 41 14.42 -14.73 -12.08
CA GLN A 41 14.38 -15.78 -13.10
C GLN A 41 14.82 -15.17 -14.45
N ASN A 42 15.72 -15.86 -15.17
CA ASN A 42 16.14 -15.64 -16.56
C ASN A 42 15.91 -14.23 -17.16
N HIS A 43 16.97 -13.42 -17.28
CA HIS A 43 17.02 -12.14 -18.01
C HIS A 43 16.12 -11.00 -17.49
N LEU A 44 15.29 -11.23 -16.47
CA LEU A 44 14.43 -10.17 -15.90
C LEU A 44 15.24 -9.01 -15.28
N ASN A 45 16.48 -9.28 -14.84
CA ASN A 45 17.40 -8.25 -14.35
C ASN A 45 17.69 -7.16 -15.38
N ASP A 46 17.67 -7.50 -16.66
CA ASP A 46 18.01 -6.58 -17.76
C ASP A 46 16.95 -5.47 -17.90
N TYR A 47 15.75 -5.68 -17.33
CA TYR A 47 14.64 -4.74 -17.34
C TYR A 47 14.51 -3.94 -16.04
N LEU A 48 15.38 -4.20 -15.04
CA LEU A 48 15.40 -3.40 -13.82
C LEU A 48 16.09 -2.06 -14.08
N TYR A 49 15.48 -1.01 -13.52
CA TYR A 49 16.11 0.29 -13.43
C TYR A 49 17.33 0.20 -12.52
N ILE A 50 18.49 0.56 -13.05
CA ILE A 50 19.73 0.60 -12.27
C ILE A 50 19.97 2.07 -11.90
N PRO A 51 19.88 2.43 -10.60
CA PRO A 51 20.23 3.77 -10.15
C PRO A 51 21.67 4.12 -10.53
N PRO A 52 22.00 5.40 -10.76
CA PRO A 52 23.37 5.81 -11.07
C PRO A 52 24.35 5.35 -9.98
N ILE A 53 25.46 4.74 -10.41
CA ILE A 53 26.42 4.07 -9.52
C ILE A 53 27.08 5.07 -8.57
N LYS A 54 26.73 4.97 -7.29
CA LYS A 54 27.51 5.47 -6.16
C LYS A 54 27.71 4.28 -5.22
N SER A 55 28.60 3.36 -5.60
CA SER A 55 28.78 2.12 -4.86
C SER A 55 29.44 2.41 -3.52
N TYR A 56 28.74 2.09 -2.44
CA TYR A 56 29.29 2.02 -1.10
C TYR A 56 29.32 0.54 -0.66
N LYS A 57 30.16 0.17 0.31
CA LYS A 57 30.23 -1.22 0.79
C LYS A 57 28.93 -1.61 1.49
N THR A 58 28.42 -2.82 1.28
CA THR A 58 27.14 -3.27 1.87
C THR A 58 27.03 -3.04 3.38
N GLU A 59 28.16 -3.11 4.10
CA GLU A 59 28.29 -2.87 5.55
C GLU A 59 28.04 -1.42 5.97
N GLU A 60 28.09 -0.47 5.03
CA GLU A 60 27.82 0.95 5.29
C GLU A 60 26.34 1.31 5.05
N ALA A 61 25.48 0.33 4.75
CA ALA A 61 24.05 0.57 4.56
C ALA A 61 23.40 1.05 5.86
N GLU A 62 22.62 2.12 5.77
CA GLU A 62 21.87 2.68 6.90
C GLU A 62 20.50 2.03 7.05
N ILE A 63 19.97 1.48 5.95
CA ILE A 63 18.69 0.78 5.92
C ILE A 63 18.67 -0.27 4.81
N ILE A 64 17.93 -1.35 5.05
CA ILE A 64 17.68 -2.39 4.07
C ILE A 64 16.21 -2.33 3.64
N LEU A 65 15.98 -2.23 2.35
CA LEU A 65 14.67 -2.41 1.75
C LEU A 65 14.58 -3.80 1.14
N THR A 66 13.42 -4.43 1.24
CA THR A 66 13.22 -5.78 0.70
C THR A 66 11.93 -5.90 -0.09
N TYR A 67 11.96 -6.72 -1.14
CA TYR A 67 10.78 -7.14 -1.89
C TYR A 67 10.86 -8.64 -2.20
N GLY A 68 9.74 -9.35 -2.03
CA GLY A 68 9.66 -10.79 -2.18
C GLY A 68 10.28 -11.57 -1.01
N LYS A 69 9.65 -12.71 -0.67
CA LYS A 69 10.06 -13.55 0.47
C LYS A 69 11.51 -14.05 0.36
N THR A 70 11.94 -14.41 -0.84
CA THR A 70 13.32 -14.85 -1.08
C THR A 70 14.31 -13.70 -0.86
N GLY A 71 13.99 -12.49 -1.35
CA GLY A 71 14.81 -11.29 -1.15
C GLY A 71 15.03 -11.00 0.34
N LEU A 72 13.94 -11.04 1.12
CA LEU A 72 14.03 -10.91 2.58
C LEU A 72 14.90 -12.02 3.21
N SER A 73 14.65 -13.28 2.88
CA SER A 73 15.36 -14.42 3.49
C SER A 73 16.87 -14.39 3.25
N HIS A 74 17.29 -13.92 2.07
CA HIS A 74 18.69 -13.81 1.68
C HIS A 74 19.46 -12.78 2.50
N ILE A 75 18.82 -11.65 2.82
CA ILE A 75 19.49 -10.52 3.48
C ILE A 75 19.29 -10.51 5.00
N SER A 76 18.31 -11.24 5.51
CA SER A 76 17.93 -11.29 6.94
C SER A 76 19.11 -11.57 7.88
N GLN A 77 19.93 -12.58 7.57
CA GLN A 77 21.08 -12.91 8.42
C GLN A 77 22.15 -11.81 8.42
N PHE A 78 22.39 -11.18 7.27
CA PHE A 78 23.30 -10.05 7.15
C PHE A 78 22.76 -8.84 7.95
N ALA A 79 21.50 -8.51 7.77
CA ALA A 79 20.84 -7.41 8.49
C ALA A 79 20.97 -7.55 10.01
N ARG A 80 20.74 -8.77 10.53
CA ARG A 80 20.92 -9.10 11.96
C ARG A 80 22.36 -8.92 12.43
N LYS A 81 23.34 -9.47 11.70
CA LYS A 81 24.76 -9.37 12.06
C LYS A 81 25.28 -7.94 12.03
N SER A 82 24.84 -7.17 11.03
CA SER A 82 25.25 -5.79 10.82
C SER A 82 24.38 -4.79 11.60
N ASN A 83 23.33 -5.28 12.27
CA ASN A 83 22.35 -4.49 13.00
C ASN A 83 21.78 -3.32 12.17
N ILE A 84 21.21 -3.66 11.00
CA ILE A 84 20.62 -2.69 10.07
C ILE A 84 19.10 -2.92 10.00
N PRO A 85 18.26 -1.88 10.10
CA PRO A 85 16.81 -2.03 10.08
C PRO A 85 16.31 -2.47 8.69
N ILE A 86 15.25 -3.28 8.68
CA ILE A 86 14.61 -3.75 7.44
C ILE A 86 13.22 -3.14 7.30
N ILE A 87 12.94 -2.61 6.11
CA ILE A 87 11.58 -2.33 5.64
C ILE A 87 11.24 -3.32 4.52
N HIS A 88 10.06 -3.94 4.59
CA HIS A 88 9.60 -4.92 3.60
C HIS A 88 8.41 -4.39 2.80
N PHE A 89 8.52 -4.41 1.48
CA PHE A 89 7.44 -4.06 0.57
C PHE A 89 6.66 -5.33 0.19
N ILE A 90 5.34 -5.25 0.27
CA ILE A 90 4.41 -6.28 -0.20
C ILE A 90 3.52 -5.65 -1.26
N ASN A 91 3.47 -6.25 -2.44
CA ASN A 91 2.44 -5.92 -3.42
C ASN A 91 1.20 -6.76 -3.09
N THR A 92 0.07 -6.12 -2.81
CA THR A 92 -1.13 -6.86 -2.38
C THR A 92 -1.69 -7.82 -3.44
N GLU A 93 -1.36 -7.65 -4.73
CA GLU A 93 -1.66 -8.65 -5.77
C GLU A 93 -1.02 -10.01 -5.46
N TYR A 94 0.15 -10.02 -4.82
CA TYR A 94 0.93 -11.22 -4.47
C TYR A 94 0.90 -11.55 -2.98
N LEU A 95 0.01 -10.91 -2.21
CA LEU A 95 -0.04 -11.04 -0.75
C LEU A 95 -0.07 -12.51 -0.28
N LYS A 96 -0.81 -13.38 -0.97
CA LYS A 96 -0.92 -14.80 -0.59
C LYS A 96 0.43 -15.51 -0.60
N ASP A 97 1.29 -15.16 -1.55
CA ASP A 97 2.60 -15.78 -1.74
C ASP A 97 3.69 -15.04 -0.94
N GLU A 98 3.48 -13.74 -0.68
CA GLU A 98 4.40 -12.85 0.04
C GLU A 98 4.10 -12.73 1.55
N TYR A 99 3.00 -13.29 2.05
CA TYR A 99 2.61 -13.13 3.45
C TYR A 99 3.67 -13.70 4.41
N LEU A 100 4.04 -12.84 5.37
CA LEU A 100 5.07 -13.09 6.36
C LEU A 100 4.41 -13.58 7.65
N SER A 101 4.44 -14.89 7.90
CA SER A 101 3.71 -15.49 9.03
C SER A 101 4.28 -15.13 10.41
N GLU A 102 5.60 -14.90 10.52
CA GLU A 102 6.27 -14.56 11.79
C GLU A 102 7.57 -13.76 11.53
N ASP A 103 7.51 -12.56 10.94
CA ASP A 103 8.73 -11.76 10.70
C ASP A 103 9.04 -10.77 11.83
N GLN A 104 9.71 -11.32 12.84
CA GLN A 104 10.29 -10.56 13.96
C GLN A 104 11.44 -9.63 13.52
N GLN A 105 11.94 -9.71 12.29
CA GLN A 105 13.11 -8.93 11.84
C GLN A 105 12.77 -7.63 11.12
N VAL A 106 11.52 -7.48 10.68
CA VAL A 106 11.10 -6.32 9.90
C VAL A 106 10.58 -5.23 10.83
N GLU A 107 11.10 -4.02 10.62
CA GLU A 107 10.69 -2.81 11.35
C GLU A 107 9.33 -2.31 10.85
N LYS A 108 9.19 -2.20 9.53
CA LYS A 108 7.95 -1.78 8.86
C LYS A 108 7.66 -2.63 7.63
N ILE A 109 6.38 -2.93 7.45
CA ILE A 109 5.79 -3.55 6.27
C ILE A 109 5.04 -2.47 5.50
N ILE A 110 5.37 -2.31 4.23
CA ILE A 110 4.69 -1.37 3.33
C ILE A 110 3.77 -2.18 2.42
N LEU A 111 2.46 -2.01 2.59
CA LEU A 111 1.45 -2.61 1.73
C LEU A 111 1.17 -1.68 0.55
N CYS A 112 1.66 -2.06 -0.62
CA CYS A 112 1.44 -1.31 -1.84
C CYS A 112 0.21 -1.80 -2.61
N ASP A 113 -0.46 -0.86 -3.29
CA ASP A 113 -1.66 -1.07 -4.08
C ASP A 113 -2.79 -1.74 -3.26
N CYS A 114 -2.86 -1.43 -1.95
CA CYS A 114 -3.81 -2.03 -1.02
C CYS A 114 -5.16 -1.30 -1.04
N PHE A 115 -6.12 -1.82 -1.81
CA PHE A 115 -7.46 -1.24 -1.95
C PHE A 115 -8.48 -1.74 -0.91
N ASN A 116 -8.18 -2.85 -0.21
CA ASN A 116 -9.13 -3.55 0.66
C ASN A 116 -8.71 -3.47 2.14
N GLN A 117 -9.58 -2.91 2.97
CA GLN A 117 -9.36 -2.76 4.42
C GLN A 117 -9.26 -4.10 5.16
N LEU A 118 -9.89 -5.16 4.67
CA LEU A 118 -9.75 -6.50 5.24
C LEU A 118 -8.28 -6.97 5.18
N LEU A 119 -7.56 -6.63 4.10
CA LEU A 119 -6.16 -7.05 3.95
C LEU A 119 -5.26 -6.40 5.00
N GLU A 120 -5.56 -5.17 5.39
CA GLU A 120 -4.85 -4.47 6.46
C GLU A 120 -5.01 -5.17 7.82
N SER A 121 -6.14 -5.83 8.05
CA SER A 121 -6.41 -6.53 9.32
C SER A 121 -5.51 -7.74 9.58
N PHE A 122 -4.84 -8.26 8.54
CA PHE A 122 -3.86 -9.35 8.69
C PHE A 122 -2.52 -8.89 9.26
N PHE A 123 -2.30 -7.59 9.40
CA PHE A 123 -1.05 -6.99 9.83
C PHE A 123 -1.21 -6.22 11.14
N GLN A 124 -0.11 -6.12 11.88
CA GLN A 124 -0.05 -5.30 13.09
C GLN A 124 0.02 -3.83 12.70
N LYS A 125 -0.85 -3.00 13.30
CA LYS A 125 -0.99 -1.58 12.92
C LYS A 125 0.29 -0.77 13.10
N ASP A 126 1.07 -1.07 14.14
CA ASP A 126 2.33 -0.41 14.44
C ASP A 126 3.46 -0.78 13.47
N LYS A 127 3.39 -1.95 12.83
CA LYS A 127 4.35 -2.38 11.81
C LYS A 127 3.92 -2.04 10.38
N MET A 128 2.65 -1.71 10.14
CA MET A 128 2.13 -1.54 8.80
C MET A 128 2.10 -0.07 8.36
N PHE A 129 2.46 0.16 7.10
CA PHE A 129 2.24 1.40 6.38
C PHE A 129 1.55 1.09 5.06
N VAL A 130 0.48 1.81 4.72
CA VAL A 130 -0.37 1.49 3.55
C VAL A 130 -0.18 2.53 2.47
N LEU A 131 0.15 2.06 1.26
CA LEU A 131 0.28 2.85 0.05
C LEU A 131 -0.77 2.39 -0.96
N PRO A 132 -2.00 2.94 -0.92
CA PRO A 132 -3.09 2.45 -1.75
C PRO A 132 -2.85 2.71 -3.25
N TYR A 133 -2.18 3.80 -3.63
CA TYR A 133 -1.92 4.13 -5.03
C TYR A 133 -0.43 4.39 -5.24
N PHE A 134 0.30 3.33 -5.58
CA PHE A 134 1.77 3.39 -5.62
C PHE A 134 2.33 3.87 -6.97
N SER A 135 1.49 3.94 -8.00
CA SER A 135 1.94 4.18 -9.38
C SER A 135 1.20 5.34 -10.03
N LYS A 136 1.86 6.05 -10.96
CA LYS A 136 1.20 6.93 -11.91
C LYS A 136 1.16 6.23 -13.27
N PRO A 137 0.01 6.20 -13.97
CA PRO A 137 -0.05 5.60 -15.30
C PRO A 137 0.82 6.36 -16.30
N VAL A 138 1.45 5.63 -17.22
CA VAL A 138 2.42 6.18 -18.17
C VAL A 138 1.70 6.63 -19.45
N VAL A 139 1.54 7.95 -19.61
CA VAL A 139 0.87 8.50 -20.80
C VAL A 139 1.88 8.79 -21.90
N THR A 140 1.74 8.13 -23.05
CA THR A 140 2.54 8.38 -24.26
C THR A 140 1.83 9.23 -25.32
N LYS A 141 0.53 9.51 -25.17
CA LYS A 141 -0.26 10.31 -26.13
C LYS A 141 -1.28 11.21 -25.44
N ASN A 142 -1.51 12.38 -26.05
CA ASN A 142 -2.57 13.29 -25.64
C ASN A 142 -3.93 12.59 -25.71
N VAL A 143 -4.73 12.77 -24.66
CA VAL A 143 -6.04 12.15 -24.51
C VAL A 143 -7.04 12.96 -25.30
N GLU A 144 -7.69 12.35 -26.30
CA GLU A 144 -8.85 12.95 -26.94
C GLU A 144 -10.04 12.91 -25.98
N ILE A 145 -10.60 14.09 -25.72
CA ILE A 145 -11.70 14.28 -24.79
C ILE A 145 -13.01 14.11 -25.60
N ARG A 146 -13.51 12.87 -25.58
CA ARG A 146 -14.87 12.42 -25.94
C ARG A 146 -15.18 12.19 -27.41
N ASN A 147 -15.70 10.99 -27.70
CA ASN A 147 -16.46 10.70 -28.91
C ASN A 147 -17.96 10.92 -28.67
N LYS A 148 -18.57 11.92 -29.35
CA LYS A 148 -19.94 12.38 -29.06
C LYS A 148 -21.06 11.54 -29.68
N ASN A 149 -20.78 10.73 -30.70
CA ASN A 149 -21.84 10.08 -31.50
C ASN A 149 -22.21 8.67 -31.03
N SER A 150 -21.31 7.98 -30.32
CA SER A 150 -21.54 6.65 -29.72
C SER A 150 -20.62 6.52 -28.52
N PRO A 151 -21.07 6.98 -27.34
CA PRO A 151 -20.22 7.07 -26.16
C PRO A 151 -19.80 5.67 -25.71
N LYS A 152 -18.53 5.56 -25.34
CA LYS A 152 -17.92 4.33 -24.87
C LYS A 152 -17.84 4.32 -23.35
N LEU A 153 -18.49 3.36 -22.71
CA LEU A 153 -18.45 3.17 -21.27
C LEU A 153 -17.52 2.01 -20.93
N LEU A 154 -16.61 2.23 -19.98
CA LEU A 154 -15.87 1.15 -19.36
C LEU A 154 -16.47 0.84 -17.99
N ILE A 155 -16.86 -0.42 -17.76
CA ILE A 155 -17.19 -0.96 -16.45
C ILE A 155 -15.98 -1.76 -15.97
N ALA A 156 -15.31 -1.28 -14.94
CA ALA A 156 -14.11 -1.88 -14.38
C ALA A 156 -14.23 -1.99 -12.85
N ILE A 157 -15.03 -2.97 -12.42
CA ILE A 157 -15.25 -3.25 -11.00
C ILE A 157 -14.51 -4.54 -10.64
N ALA A 158 -13.48 -4.42 -9.81
CA ALA A 158 -12.69 -5.55 -9.35
C ALA A 158 -13.47 -6.31 -8.27
N HIS A 159 -13.69 -7.61 -8.46
CA HIS A 159 -14.27 -8.45 -7.42
C HIS A 159 -13.71 -9.88 -7.53
N PRO A 160 -13.23 -10.48 -6.42
CA PRO A 160 -12.60 -11.81 -6.45
C PRO A 160 -13.57 -12.93 -6.82
N ASN A 161 -14.86 -12.76 -6.52
CA ASN A 161 -15.93 -13.68 -6.91
C ASN A 161 -16.90 -12.98 -7.86
N LEU A 162 -16.78 -13.21 -9.17
CA LEU A 162 -17.61 -12.53 -10.16
C LEU A 162 -19.10 -12.63 -9.88
N LYS A 163 -19.62 -13.75 -9.34
CA LYS A 163 -21.06 -13.94 -9.07
C LYS A 163 -21.63 -12.93 -8.08
N ASN A 164 -20.80 -12.39 -7.19
CA ASN A 164 -21.19 -11.37 -6.21
C ASN A 164 -20.70 -9.97 -6.62
N SER A 165 -20.16 -9.83 -7.82
CA SER A 165 -19.66 -8.54 -8.30
C SER A 165 -20.79 -7.53 -8.46
N PRO A 166 -20.58 -6.26 -8.06
CA PRO A 166 -21.51 -5.17 -8.36
C PRO A 166 -21.91 -5.04 -9.83
N VAL A 167 -21.11 -5.58 -10.76
CA VAL A 167 -21.44 -5.66 -12.19
C VAL A 167 -22.80 -6.34 -12.43
N TYR A 168 -23.12 -7.41 -11.68
CA TYR A 168 -24.41 -8.08 -11.81
C TYR A 168 -25.56 -7.22 -11.28
N TYR A 169 -25.34 -6.45 -10.21
CA TYR A 169 -26.36 -5.56 -9.64
C TYR A 169 -26.75 -4.44 -10.61
N ILE A 170 -25.80 -3.98 -11.44
CA ILE A 170 -26.05 -2.93 -12.44
C ILE A 170 -26.38 -3.46 -13.84
N SER A 171 -26.37 -4.79 -14.05
CA SER A 171 -26.57 -5.41 -15.37
C SER A 171 -27.84 -4.97 -16.09
N ASN A 172 -28.97 -4.85 -15.36
CA ASN A 172 -30.23 -4.35 -15.91
C ASN A 172 -30.10 -2.95 -16.51
N LEU A 173 -29.40 -2.04 -15.82
CA LEU A 173 -29.13 -0.70 -16.35
C LEU A 173 -28.25 -0.77 -17.60
N LEU A 174 -27.18 -1.57 -17.57
CA LEU A 174 -26.26 -1.70 -18.70
C LEU A 174 -26.97 -2.20 -19.96
N ASN A 175 -27.92 -3.13 -19.82
CA ASN A 175 -28.71 -3.65 -20.94
C ASN A 175 -29.69 -2.62 -21.52
N ILE A 176 -30.17 -1.68 -20.71
CA ILE A 176 -31.06 -0.59 -21.17
C ILE A 176 -30.28 0.50 -21.93
N LEU A 177 -28.98 0.64 -21.67
CA LEU A 177 -28.09 1.60 -22.33
C LEU A 177 -27.68 1.15 -23.75
N SER A 178 -28.66 0.82 -24.61
CA SER A 178 -28.43 0.29 -25.97
C SER A 178 -27.67 1.25 -26.90
N ASP A 179 -27.76 2.55 -26.65
CA ASP A 179 -27.09 3.59 -27.46
C ASP A 179 -25.60 3.73 -27.13
N TYR A 180 -25.12 3.00 -26.12
CA TYR A 180 -23.76 3.05 -25.62
C TYR A 180 -23.00 1.80 -26.01
N ARG A 181 -21.72 1.98 -26.35
CA ARG A 181 -20.78 0.85 -26.49
C ARG A 181 -20.17 0.58 -25.13
N ILE A 182 -20.48 -0.57 -24.54
CA ILE A 182 -20.08 -0.88 -23.18
C ILE A 182 -18.98 -1.94 -23.23
N THR A 183 -17.88 -1.68 -22.54
CA THR A 183 -16.83 -2.66 -22.28
C THR A 183 -16.85 -3.02 -20.81
N ILE A 184 -16.92 -4.30 -20.46
CA ILE A 184 -16.81 -4.78 -19.08
C ILE A 184 -15.48 -5.52 -18.94
N LEU A 185 -14.63 -5.03 -18.02
CA LEU A 185 -13.44 -5.75 -17.58
C LEU A 185 -13.81 -6.72 -16.47
N TYR A 186 -13.41 -7.99 -16.64
CA TYR A 186 -13.64 -9.03 -15.64
C TYR A 186 -12.34 -9.81 -15.38
N ASN A 187 -12.25 -10.41 -14.19
CA ASN A 187 -11.13 -11.27 -13.81
C ASN A 187 -11.66 -12.65 -13.43
N GLY A 188 -11.07 -13.71 -13.97
CA GLY A 188 -11.50 -15.09 -13.73
C GLY A 188 -12.41 -15.64 -14.83
N ASP A 189 -13.38 -16.46 -14.45
CA ASP A 189 -14.27 -17.16 -15.37
C ASP A 189 -15.15 -16.19 -16.18
N PRO A 190 -15.55 -16.54 -17.42
CA PRO A 190 -16.44 -15.70 -18.22
C PRO A 190 -17.74 -15.39 -17.48
N LEU A 191 -18.19 -14.13 -17.57
CA LEU A 191 -19.50 -13.74 -17.06
C LEU A 191 -20.61 -14.50 -17.82
N ILE A 192 -21.70 -14.82 -17.10
CA ILE A 192 -22.89 -15.50 -17.64
C ILE A 192 -23.53 -14.60 -18.72
N PRO A 193 -24.11 -15.16 -19.81
CA PRO A 193 -24.64 -14.39 -20.95
C PRO A 193 -25.96 -13.67 -20.63
N ILE A 194 -25.92 -12.73 -19.68
CA ILE A 194 -27.04 -11.84 -19.33
C ILE A 194 -26.93 -10.47 -20.02
N PHE A 195 -25.91 -10.27 -20.86
CA PHE A 195 -25.57 -8.98 -21.46
C PHE A 195 -25.99 -8.91 -22.93
N ASN A 196 -26.51 -7.75 -23.33
CA ASN A 196 -26.88 -7.44 -24.70
C ASN A 196 -25.66 -7.30 -25.63
N SER A 197 -25.88 -7.36 -26.94
CA SER A 197 -24.82 -7.35 -27.97
C SER A 197 -24.00 -6.05 -28.04
N ASN A 198 -24.47 -4.96 -27.44
CA ASN A 198 -23.72 -3.71 -27.32
C ASN A 198 -22.66 -3.74 -26.20
N ILE A 199 -22.60 -4.84 -25.44
CA ILE A 199 -21.69 -5.06 -24.32
C ILE A 199 -20.60 -6.06 -24.74
N THR A 200 -19.34 -5.64 -24.62
CA THR A 200 -18.15 -6.45 -24.89
C THR A 200 -17.47 -6.81 -23.57
N LEU A 201 -17.14 -8.09 -23.39
CA LEU A 201 -16.46 -8.58 -22.19
C LEU A 201 -14.97 -8.79 -22.50
N ILE A 202 -14.09 -8.25 -21.65
CA ILE A 202 -12.64 -8.37 -21.80
C ILE A 202 -12.04 -8.91 -20.50
N ASN A 203 -11.25 -9.98 -20.58
CA ASN A 203 -10.52 -10.49 -19.44
C ASN A 203 -9.35 -9.55 -19.10
N VAL A 204 -9.22 -9.14 -17.84
CA VAL A 204 -8.12 -8.27 -17.38
C VAL A 204 -6.76 -8.88 -17.70
N LYS A 205 -6.59 -10.21 -17.62
CA LYS A 205 -5.31 -10.87 -17.92
C LYS A 205 -4.88 -10.74 -19.38
N GLU A 206 -5.83 -10.51 -20.29
CA GLU A 206 -5.60 -10.45 -21.74
C GLU A 206 -5.51 -9.01 -22.26
N SER A 207 -5.59 -8.01 -21.36
CA SER A 207 -5.72 -6.61 -21.75
C SER A 207 -4.69 -5.72 -21.08
N ASN A 208 -4.41 -4.59 -21.74
CA ASN A 208 -3.71 -3.48 -21.13
C ASN A 208 -4.76 -2.47 -20.62
N ILE A 209 -4.96 -2.44 -19.30
CA ILE A 209 -6.00 -1.63 -18.65
C ILE A 209 -5.90 -0.15 -19.04
N GLU A 210 -4.69 0.43 -19.08
CA GLU A 210 -4.48 1.83 -19.46
C GLU A 210 -4.97 2.10 -20.89
N LYS A 211 -4.66 1.21 -21.85
CA LYS A 211 -5.14 1.32 -23.23
C LYS A 211 -6.66 1.22 -23.30
N VAL A 212 -7.27 0.30 -22.54
CA VAL A 212 -8.72 0.15 -22.49
C VAL A 212 -9.37 1.42 -21.93
N ILE A 213 -8.87 1.95 -20.82
CA ILE A 213 -9.33 3.21 -20.22
C ILE A 213 -9.21 4.38 -21.21
N LEU A 214 -8.06 4.52 -21.88
CA LEU A 214 -7.84 5.58 -22.87
C LEU A 214 -8.85 5.51 -24.03
N SER A 215 -9.23 4.30 -24.45
CA SER A 215 -10.15 4.07 -25.56
C SER A 215 -11.63 4.30 -25.23
N ASN A 216 -11.97 4.48 -23.94
CA ASN A 216 -13.33 4.72 -23.45
C ASN A 216 -13.55 6.18 -23.05
N ASP A 217 -14.80 6.64 -23.06
CA ASP A 217 -15.17 8.02 -22.78
C ASP A 217 -15.49 8.25 -21.29
N ILE A 218 -16.11 7.28 -20.63
CA ILE A 218 -16.49 7.33 -19.21
C ILE A 218 -16.05 6.04 -18.52
N ILE A 219 -15.46 6.18 -17.33
CA ILE A 219 -15.02 5.04 -16.52
C ILE A 219 -15.96 4.89 -15.33
N ILE A 220 -16.51 3.69 -15.15
CA ILE A 220 -17.36 3.34 -14.02
C ILE A 220 -16.72 2.13 -13.34
N GLY A 221 -16.40 2.24 -12.06
CA GLY A 221 -15.56 1.22 -11.43
C GLY A 221 -15.18 1.53 -9.99
N ASP A 222 -14.19 0.82 -9.50
CA ASP A 222 -13.63 0.98 -8.16
C ASP A 222 -12.09 0.98 -8.17
N GLY A 223 -11.52 1.30 -7.01
CA GLY A 223 -10.10 1.11 -6.69
C GLY A 223 -9.14 1.70 -7.74
N ILE A 224 -8.23 0.84 -8.23
CA ILE A 224 -7.19 1.24 -9.19
C ILE A 224 -7.76 1.74 -10.51
N SER A 225 -8.91 1.22 -10.97
CA SER A 225 -9.47 1.58 -12.27
C SER A 225 -9.95 3.04 -12.30
N ILE A 226 -10.53 3.49 -11.19
CA ILE A 226 -10.94 4.89 -11.00
C ILE A 226 -9.73 5.81 -10.91
N TYR A 227 -8.76 5.44 -10.06
CA TYR A 227 -7.52 6.20 -9.93
C TYR A 227 -6.80 6.38 -11.28
N THR A 228 -6.64 5.30 -12.04
CA THR A 228 -6.03 5.32 -13.37
C THR A 228 -6.87 6.15 -14.34
N GLY A 229 -8.19 6.04 -14.31
CA GLY A 229 -9.11 6.86 -15.10
C GLY A 229 -8.91 8.36 -14.87
N ILE A 230 -8.85 8.80 -13.62
CA ILE A 230 -8.64 10.22 -13.27
C ILE A 230 -7.27 10.71 -13.78
N MET A 231 -6.20 9.95 -13.54
CA MET A 231 -4.85 10.30 -14.01
C MET A 231 -4.75 10.40 -15.53
N LEU A 232 -5.51 9.55 -16.22
CA LEU A 232 -5.65 9.54 -17.68
C LEU A 232 -6.68 10.57 -18.18
N GLY A 233 -7.17 11.47 -17.33
CA GLY A 233 -8.07 12.55 -17.73
C GLY A 233 -9.44 12.06 -18.20
N LYS A 234 -9.96 10.99 -17.59
CA LYS A 234 -11.31 10.47 -17.87
C LYS A 234 -12.28 10.85 -16.76
N PRO A 235 -13.55 11.17 -17.09
CA PRO A 235 -14.60 11.28 -16.09
C PRO A 235 -14.85 9.89 -15.47
N CYS A 236 -14.90 9.85 -14.16
CA CYS A 236 -14.95 8.60 -13.39
C CYS A 236 -16.15 8.61 -12.43
N ILE A 237 -16.93 7.52 -12.42
CA ILE A 237 -18.06 7.30 -11.51
C ILE A 237 -17.73 6.09 -10.63
N VAL A 238 -17.74 6.27 -9.31
CA VAL A 238 -17.37 5.22 -8.37
C VAL A 238 -18.54 4.29 -8.08
N ILE A 239 -18.32 2.99 -8.30
CA ILE A 239 -19.22 1.89 -7.90
C ILE A 239 -18.35 0.73 -7.43
N GLY A 240 -18.54 0.27 -6.21
CA GLY A 240 -17.79 -0.86 -5.65
C GLY A 240 -18.61 -1.66 -4.64
N GLU A 241 -17.93 -2.49 -3.85
CA GLU A 241 -18.55 -3.32 -2.81
C GLU A 241 -19.28 -2.49 -1.74
N GLN A 242 -18.89 -1.22 -1.55
CA GLN A 242 -19.53 -0.28 -0.62
C GLN A 242 -20.65 0.55 -1.26
N GLY A 243 -21.20 0.10 -2.39
CA GLY A 243 -22.30 0.76 -3.08
C GLY A 243 -21.85 1.87 -4.04
N TYR A 244 -22.71 2.88 -4.20
CA TYR A 244 -22.52 3.97 -5.17
C TYR A 244 -21.79 5.17 -4.56
N GLY A 245 -20.62 5.50 -5.12
CA GLY A 245 -19.78 6.63 -4.70
C GLY A 245 -19.94 7.91 -5.53
N GLY A 246 -20.64 7.82 -6.67
CA GLY A 246 -20.94 8.95 -7.55
C GLY A 246 -19.80 9.40 -8.45
N LEU A 247 -20.09 10.38 -9.30
CA LEU A 247 -19.12 11.08 -10.13
C LEU A 247 -18.03 11.72 -9.26
N ILE A 248 -16.77 11.50 -9.63
CA ILE A 248 -15.63 12.14 -8.96
C ILE A 248 -15.55 13.60 -9.38
N THR A 249 -15.55 14.48 -8.38
CA THR A 249 -15.41 15.92 -8.53
C THR A 249 -14.33 16.43 -7.58
N PRO A 250 -13.83 17.67 -7.78
CA PRO A 250 -12.80 18.23 -6.89
C PRO A 250 -13.23 18.29 -5.42
N GLN A 251 -14.54 18.35 -5.16
CA GLN A 251 -15.11 18.42 -3.82
C GLN A 251 -15.08 17.09 -3.07
N ASN A 252 -15.22 15.95 -3.78
CA ASN A 252 -15.27 14.62 -3.15
C ASN A 252 -14.00 13.79 -3.34
N LEU A 253 -13.05 14.24 -4.19
CA LEU A 253 -11.88 13.45 -4.57
C LEU A 253 -11.02 13.01 -3.38
N SER A 254 -10.70 13.92 -2.45
CA SER A 254 -9.84 13.59 -1.30
C SER A 254 -10.49 12.55 -0.38
N GLN A 255 -11.80 12.68 -0.13
CA GLN A 255 -12.54 11.70 0.67
C GLN A 255 -12.65 10.35 -0.03
N GLN A 256 -12.88 10.36 -1.35
CA GLN A 256 -12.92 9.13 -2.15
C GLN A 256 -11.56 8.45 -2.28
N PHE A 257 -10.47 9.22 -2.35
CA PHE A 257 -9.10 8.72 -2.32
C PHE A 257 -8.79 8.03 -0.98
N ALA A 258 -9.14 8.66 0.15
CA ALA A 258 -9.04 8.05 1.48
C ALA A 258 -9.93 6.79 1.62
N ASN A 259 -11.10 6.79 0.97
CA ASN A 259 -12.00 5.62 0.87
C ASN A 259 -11.56 4.60 -0.20
N LYS A 260 -10.40 4.80 -0.83
CA LYS A 260 -9.81 3.91 -1.84
C LYS A 260 -10.74 3.62 -3.03
N PHE A 261 -11.63 4.56 -3.36
CA PHE A 261 -12.64 4.46 -4.42
C PHE A 261 -13.48 3.18 -4.34
N GLN A 262 -13.85 2.72 -3.13
CA GLN A 262 -14.56 1.44 -2.92
C GLN A 262 -16.11 1.53 -2.99
N GLY A 263 -16.67 2.70 -3.27
CA GLY A 263 -18.12 2.92 -3.30
C GLY A 263 -18.53 4.18 -2.54
N ARG A 264 -19.62 4.10 -1.77
CA ARG A 264 -20.06 5.21 -0.92
C ARG A 264 -19.07 5.44 0.22
N ILE A 265 -18.76 6.70 0.50
CA ILE A 265 -17.94 7.06 1.67
C ILE A 265 -18.67 6.62 2.95
N GLY A 266 -18.00 5.80 3.76
CA GLY A 266 -18.60 5.18 4.94
C GLY A 266 -19.69 4.15 4.62
N GLY A 267 -19.67 3.61 3.40
CA GLY A 267 -20.60 2.57 2.96
C GLY A 267 -20.32 1.21 3.59
N SER A 268 -21.36 0.39 3.71
CA SER A 268 -21.23 -1.00 4.17
C SER A 268 -20.99 -1.94 3.00
N LEU A 269 -20.35 -3.09 3.25
CA LEU A 269 -20.20 -4.12 2.22
C LEU A 269 -21.58 -4.58 1.71
N ASN A 270 -21.69 -4.77 0.39
CA ASN A 270 -22.92 -5.11 -0.33
C ASN A 270 -24.04 -4.08 -0.19
N GLU A 271 -23.69 -2.82 0.03
CA GLU A 271 -24.68 -1.76 0.05
C GLU A 271 -25.40 -1.60 -1.29
N TYR A 272 -26.68 -1.23 -1.22
CA TYR A 272 -27.54 -1.04 -2.39
C TYR A 272 -26.97 0.02 -3.36
N ILE A 273 -27.03 -0.29 -4.66
CA ILE A 273 -26.58 0.59 -5.73
C ILE A 273 -27.80 1.18 -6.45
N PRO A 274 -28.13 2.46 -6.24
CA PRO A 274 -29.26 3.12 -6.89
C PRO A 274 -29.00 3.37 -8.38
N LEU A 275 -29.61 2.56 -9.26
CA LEU A 275 -29.41 2.61 -10.71
C LEU A 275 -29.75 3.96 -11.35
N ASN A 276 -30.74 4.67 -10.80
CA ASN A 276 -31.14 6.00 -11.26
C ASN A 276 -30.03 7.05 -11.06
N LEU A 277 -29.25 6.95 -9.98
CA LEU A 277 -28.15 7.90 -9.73
C LEU A 277 -27.00 7.67 -10.73
N ILE A 278 -26.70 6.40 -11.05
CA ILE A 278 -25.73 6.07 -12.11
C ILE A 278 -26.15 6.68 -13.44
N MET A 279 -27.43 6.50 -13.82
CA MET A 279 -27.97 7.04 -15.06
C MET A 279 -27.84 8.57 -15.11
N ASN A 280 -28.17 9.24 -14.00
CA ASN A 280 -28.07 10.69 -13.91
C ASN A 280 -26.63 11.18 -14.10
N ASP A 281 -25.65 10.51 -13.51
CA ASP A 281 -24.24 10.87 -13.68
C ASP A 281 -23.74 10.62 -15.11
N ILE A 282 -24.11 9.49 -15.72
CA ILE A 282 -23.78 9.21 -17.13
C ILE A 282 -24.33 10.32 -18.03
N GLN A 283 -25.61 10.67 -17.87
CA GLN A 283 -26.26 11.74 -18.63
C GLN A 283 -25.62 13.12 -18.34
N TYR A 284 -25.26 13.39 -17.09
CA TYR A 284 -24.59 14.64 -16.69
C TYR A 284 -23.24 14.80 -17.39
N VAL A 285 -22.44 13.73 -17.46
CA VAL A 285 -21.13 13.73 -18.15
C VAL A 285 -21.28 13.93 -19.66
N GLN A 286 -22.36 13.42 -20.25
CA GLN A 286 -22.60 13.50 -21.70
C GLN A 286 -23.26 14.80 -22.16
N ASN A 287 -23.93 15.51 -21.25
CA ASN A 287 -24.66 16.72 -21.60
C ASN A 287 -23.71 17.77 -22.22
N THR A 288 -24.00 18.13 -23.48
CA THR A 288 -23.19 19.04 -24.28
C THR A 288 -23.16 20.47 -23.74
N GLU A 289 -24.24 20.94 -23.09
CA GLU A 289 -24.29 22.25 -22.45
C GLU A 289 -23.38 22.31 -21.22
N LYS A 290 -23.18 21.16 -20.57
CA LYS A 290 -22.32 21.02 -19.38
C LYS A 290 -20.89 20.59 -19.71
N SER A 291 -20.53 20.47 -20.99
CA SER A 291 -19.25 19.88 -21.40
C SER A 291 -18.04 20.61 -20.80
N LYS A 292 -18.07 21.96 -20.81
CA LYS A 292 -17.02 22.81 -20.21
C LYS A 292 -16.84 22.56 -18.71
N ASN A 293 -17.94 22.34 -17.98
CA ASN A 293 -17.89 22.06 -16.55
C ASN A 293 -17.20 20.72 -16.27
N ILE A 294 -17.54 19.69 -17.05
CA ILE A 294 -16.89 18.37 -16.95
C ILE A 294 -15.39 18.45 -17.29
N ASP A 295 -15.01 19.22 -18.31
CA ASP A 295 -13.59 19.38 -18.65
C ASP A 295 -12.81 20.05 -17.50
N CYS A 296 -13.40 21.06 -16.85
CA CYS A 296 -12.84 21.65 -15.64
C CYS A 296 -12.73 20.64 -14.47
N ILE A 297 -13.75 19.81 -14.26
CA ILE A 297 -13.73 18.74 -13.25
C ILE A 297 -12.57 17.78 -13.52
N ILE A 298 -12.40 17.31 -14.76
CA ILE A 298 -11.36 16.36 -15.15
C ILE A 298 -9.97 16.94 -14.89
N ILE A 299 -9.71 18.17 -15.37
CA ILE A 299 -8.41 18.84 -15.21
C ILE A 299 -8.10 19.01 -13.72
N LYS A 300 -9.05 19.53 -12.95
CA LYS A 300 -8.86 19.78 -11.52
C LYS A 300 -8.67 18.50 -10.71
N ASN A 301 -9.41 17.44 -11.04
CA ASN A 301 -9.25 16.15 -10.38
C ASN A 301 -7.85 15.57 -10.61
N LYS A 302 -7.35 15.64 -11.85
CA LYS A 302 -6.00 15.18 -12.18
C LYS A 302 -4.93 15.96 -11.42
N GLU A 303 -5.03 17.28 -11.34
CA GLU A 303 -4.12 18.11 -10.56
C GLU A 303 -4.11 17.74 -9.07
N LEU A 304 -5.29 17.55 -8.48
CA LEU A 304 -5.41 17.18 -7.07
C LEU A 304 -4.82 15.80 -6.81
N LEU A 305 -5.12 14.83 -7.67
CA LEU A 305 -4.60 13.47 -7.53
C LEU A 305 -3.08 13.40 -7.76
N ASP A 306 -2.54 14.23 -8.65
CA ASP A 306 -1.09 14.39 -8.82
C ASP A 306 -0.42 14.93 -7.55
N ASN A 307 -1.08 15.81 -6.80
CA ASN A 307 -0.59 16.29 -5.51
C ASN A 307 -0.66 15.21 -4.42
N GLU A 308 -1.77 14.48 -4.33
CA GLU A 308 -1.94 13.33 -3.41
C GLU A 308 -0.84 12.28 -3.65
N TYR A 309 -0.53 12.00 -4.92
CA TYR A 309 0.56 11.10 -5.30
C TYR A 309 1.93 11.60 -4.81
N ARG A 310 2.24 12.89 -5.01
CA ARG A 310 3.51 13.47 -4.51
C ARG A 310 3.61 13.43 -2.99
N GLN A 311 2.53 13.74 -2.29
CA GLN A 311 2.47 13.65 -0.83
C GLN A 311 2.70 12.22 -0.36
N THR A 312 2.09 11.25 -1.04
CA THR A 312 2.30 9.82 -0.76
C THR A 312 3.78 9.41 -0.94
N GLN A 313 4.44 9.89 -2.01
CA GLN A 313 5.88 9.65 -2.21
C GLN A 313 6.73 10.28 -1.11
N GLN A 314 6.38 11.49 -0.66
CA GLN A 314 7.09 12.16 0.43
C GLN A 314 6.92 11.39 1.74
N LEU A 315 5.71 11.00 2.11
CA LEU A 315 5.43 10.21 3.31
C LEU A 315 6.20 8.89 3.35
N LEU A 316 6.35 8.22 2.20
CA LEU A 316 7.19 7.02 2.10
C LEU A 316 8.66 7.33 2.41
N ASN A 317 9.22 8.40 1.84
CA ASN A 317 10.61 8.76 2.09
C ASN A 317 10.82 9.20 3.55
N ASP A 318 9.90 9.96 4.11
CA ASP A 318 9.92 10.38 5.50
C ASP A 318 9.91 9.16 6.44
N LEU A 319 9.07 8.15 6.16
CA LEU A 319 9.04 6.89 6.91
C LEU A 319 10.39 6.14 6.85
N ILE A 320 10.99 6.03 5.67
CA ILE A 320 12.28 5.35 5.49
C ILE A 320 13.38 6.07 6.28
N LEU A 321 13.40 7.41 6.21
CA LEU A 321 14.34 8.24 6.98
C LEU A 321 14.12 8.13 8.48
N GLU A 322 12.86 8.15 8.92
CA GLU A 322 12.48 8.00 10.32
C GLU A 322 12.97 6.66 10.88
N VAL A 323 12.72 5.56 10.17
CA VAL A 323 13.18 4.22 10.58
C VAL A 323 14.71 4.17 10.70
N ALA A 324 15.43 4.69 9.70
CA ALA A 324 16.90 4.72 9.72
C ALA A 324 17.43 5.60 10.87
N ALA A 325 16.83 6.77 11.08
CA ALA A 325 17.22 7.71 12.12
C ALA A 325 16.97 7.17 13.52
N ASN A 326 15.79 6.61 13.78
CA ASN A 326 15.42 6.02 15.07
C ASN A 326 16.34 4.85 15.41
N HIS A 327 16.59 3.97 14.45
CA HIS A 327 17.53 2.85 14.65
C HIS A 327 18.94 3.36 14.97
N LYS A 328 19.46 4.34 14.20
CA LYS A 328 20.78 4.93 14.46
C LYS A 328 20.86 5.61 15.83
N GLN A 329 19.84 6.37 16.20
CA GLN A 329 19.79 7.10 17.47
C GLN A 329 19.87 6.17 18.67
N LEU A 330 19.23 4.99 18.62
CA LEU A 330 19.30 4.00 19.69
C LEU A 330 20.75 3.53 19.98
N TYR A 331 21.62 3.51 18.97
CA TYR A 331 22.99 3.05 19.12
C TYR A 331 24.00 4.17 19.35
N THR A 332 23.69 5.40 18.93
CA THR A 332 24.58 6.56 19.13
C THR A 332 24.22 7.39 20.37
N PHE A 333 22.94 7.67 20.58
CA PHE A 333 22.42 8.49 21.68
C PHE A 333 21.17 7.86 22.32
N PRO A 334 21.29 6.64 22.89
CA PRO A 334 20.15 5.88 23.40
C PRO A 334 19.32 6.66 24.43
N MET A 335 19.93 7.54 25.22
CA MET A 335 19.22 8.27 26.27
C MET A 335 18.17 9.27 25.74
N GLU A 336 18.23 9.62 24.45
CA GLU A 336 17.37 10.63 23.83
C GLU A 336 16.20 10.05 23.02
N ILE A 337 16.10 8.73 22.92
CA ILE A 337 15.05 8.07 22.15
C ILE A 337 13.84 7.71 23.02
N HIS A 338 12.65 7.94 22.48
CA HIS A 338 11.41 7.42 23.05
C HIS A 338 11.17 6.03 22.49
N LEU A 339 10.82 5.09 23.36
CA LEU A 339 10.38 3.76 22.96
C LEU A 339 9.03 3.44 23.58
N ARG A 340 8.32 2.49 23.00
CA ARG A 340 7.13 1.87 23.56
C ARG A 340 7.13 0.37 23.29
N LEU A 341 6.37 -0.38 24.09
CA LEU A 341 6.03 -1.77 23.83
C LEU A 341 5.20 -1.85 22.54
N SER A 342 5.60 -2.73 21.63
CA SER A 342 4.85 -2.99 20.40
C SER A 342 3.46 -3.56 20.73
N ASP A 343 2.46 -3.17 19.95
CA ASP A 343 1.08 -3.63 20.11
C ASP A 343 0.93 -5.14 19.80
N ALA A 344 1.97 -5.72 19.18
CA ALA A 344 2.15 -7.15 18.99
C ALA A 344 2.18 -7.95 20.29
N PHE A 345 2.59 -7.32 21.40
CA PHE A 345 2.88 -8.01 22.65
C PHE A 345 2.08 -7.46 23.82
N HIS A 346 1.79 -8.35 24.76
CA HIS A 346 1.36 -7.96 26.10
C HIS A 346 2.08 -8.81 27.15
N LEU A 347 2.31 -8.21 28.30
CA LEU A 347 3.05 -8.82 29.41
C LEU A 347 2.06 -9.38 30.44
N ILE A 348 2.16 -10.67 30.71
CA ILE A 348 1.29 -11.43 31.63
C ILE A 348 2.11 -11.83 32.86
N LYS A 349 1.57 -11.58 34.07
CA LYS A 349 2.12 -12.15 35.30
C LYS A 349 1.69 -13.61 35.41
N PHE A 350 2.65 -14.54 35.36
CA PHE A 350 2.38 -15.97 35.50
C PHE A 350 2.54 -16.44 36.96
N SER A 351 3.51 -15.88 37.68
CA SER A 351 3.72 -16.06 39.12
C SER A 351 4.41 -14.83 39.71
N ASP A 352 4.75 -14.84 41.00
CA ASP A 352 5.44 -13.72 41.64
C ASP A 352 6.86 -13.47 41.12
N THR A 353 7.49 -14.50 40.55
CA THR A 353 8.87 -14.44 40.05
C THR A 353 8.98 -14.57 38.54
N LYS A 354 7.88 -14.93 37.86
CA LYS A 354 7.87 -15.22 36.42
C LYS A 354 6.79 -14.45 35.69
N PHE A 355 7.21 -13.72 34.67
CA PHE A 355 6.35 -13.02 33.72
C PHE A 355 6.54 -13.61 32.33
N VAL A 356 5.53 -13.46 31.49
CA VAL A 356 5.50 -14.02 30.15
C VAL A 356 5.07 -12.94 29.19
N LEU A 357 5.84 -12.77 28.12
CA LEU A 357 5.46 -11.92 27.00
C LEU A 357 4.74 -12.80 25.97
N ALA A 358 3.50 -12.45 25.65
CA ALA A 358 2.67 -13.20 24.73
C ALA A 358 2.22 -12.32 23.56
N TYR A 359 2.01 -12.96 22.41
CA TYR A 359 1.45 -12.27 21.25
C TYR A 359 -0.02 -11.92 21.48
N THR A 360 -0.39 -10.67 21.22
CA THR A 360 -1.77 -10.17 21.37
C THR A 360 -2.75 -10.91 20.45
N ALA A 361 -2.31 -11.33 19.27
CA ALA A 361 -3.18 -11.94 18.26
C ALA A 361 -3.67 -13.36 18.64
N ASN A 362 -2.85 -14.16 19.34
CA ASN A 362 -3.12 -15.58 19.56
C ASN A 362 -2.72 -16.09 20.96
N ASN A 363 -2.24 -15.22 21.85
CA ASN A 363 -1.73 -15.55 23.19
C ASN A 363 -0.60 -16.58 23.22
N LYS A 364 0.04 -16.85 22.07
CA LYS A 364 1.23 -17.70 22.02
C LYS A 364 2.35 -17.01 22.80
N VAL A 365 2.98 -17.76 23.69
CA VAL A 365 4.12 -17.27 24.48
C VAL A 365 5.29 -17.03 23.54
N HIS A 366 5.84 -15.80 23.59
CA HIS A 366 7.06 -15.43 22.88
C HIS A 366 8.28 -15.69 23.75
N SER A 367 8.32 -15.15 24.97
CA SER A 367 9.43 -15.30 25.90
C SER A 367 8.97 -15.18 27.36
N SER A 368 9.85 -15.55 28.30
CA SER A 368 9.62 -15.39 29.73
C SER A 368 10.70 -14.55 30.37
N PHE A 369 10.30 -13.71 31.33
CA PHE A 369 11.14 -12.73 31.99
C PHE A 369 11.06 -12.89 33.51
N GLY A 370 12.14 -12.52 34.19
CA GLY A 370 12.14 -12.30 35.63
C GLY A 370 11.35 -11.06 36.02
N LYS A 371 11.16 -10.84 37.33
CA LYS A 371 10.42 -9.68 37.85
C LYS A 371 11.06 -8.34 37.44
N GLU A 372 12.37 -8.21 37.54
CA GLU A 372 13.08 -6.96 37.23
C GLU A 372 12.99 -6.58 35.74
N GLU A 373 13.23 -7.55 34.85
CA GLU A 373 13.09 -7.40 33.40
C GLU A 373 11.65 -7.02 33.02
N ALA A 374 10.66 -7.68 33.63
CA ALA A 374 9.25 -7.40 33.42
C ALA A 374 8.85 -5.99 33.89
N GLU A 375 9.41 -5.53 35.01
CA GLU A 375 9.21 -4.16 35.51
C GLU A 375 9.78 -3.13 34.54
N ILE A 376 10.95 -3.38 33.93
CA ILE A 376 11.52 -2.54 32.88
C ILE A 376 10.60 -2.49 31.66
N ILE A 377 10.20 -3.65 31.13
CA ILE A 377 9.29 -3.73 29.96
C ILE A 377 7.98 -2.98 30.25
N ALA A 378 7.48 -3.05 31.49
CA ALA A 378 6.27 -2.36 31.89
C ALA A 378 6.38 -0.82 31.85
N LEU A 379 7.57 -0.23 32.02
CA LEU A 379 7.79 1.21 31.86
C LEU A 379 7.46 1.70 30.45
N PHE A 380 7.64 0.83 29.46
CA PHE A 380 7.39 1.13 28.05
C PHE A 380 5.97 0.79 27.58
N LYS A 381 5.04 0.40 28.47
CA LYS A 381 3.61 0.25 28.09
C LYS A 381 3.03 1.50 27.45
N ARG A 382 3.62 2.67 27.76
CA ARG A 382 3.41 3.93 27.06
C ARG A 382 4.77 4.40 26.54
N SER A 383 4.75 5.29 25.55
CA SER A 383 5.98 5.94 25.07
C SER A 383 6.75 6.55 26.24
N CYS A 384 8.02 6.17 26.39
CA CYS A 384 8.90 6.58 27.47
C CYS A 384 10.30 6.85 26.94
N LEU A 385 10.91 7.95 27.36
CA LEU A 385 12.30 8.27 27.08
C LEU A 385 13.21 7.30 27.85
N ILE A 386 14.22 6.72 27.19
CA ILE A 386 15.15 5.78 27.84
C ILE A 386 15.79 6.38 29.09
N LYS A 387 16.15 7.67 29.07
CA LYS A 387 16.70 8.41 30.22
C LYS A 387 15.74 8.46 31.42
N ASP A 388 14.43 8.50 31.18
CA ASP A 388 13.46 8.50 32.26
C ASP A 388 13.24 7.08 32.77
N ALA A 389 13.14 6.11 31.85
CA ALA A 389 12.98 4.70 32.19
C ALA A 389 14.12 4.17 33.07
N ILE A 390 15.38 4.49 32.73
CA ILE A 390 16.52 4.07 33.55
C ILE A 390 16.46 4.65 34.98
N ASN A 391 16.02 5.90 35.12
CA ASN A 391 15.90 6.57 36.41
C ASN A 391 14.80 5.96 37.30
N MET A 392 13.79 5.34 36.68
CA MET A 392 12.72 4.60 37.35
C MET A 392 13.06 3.11 37.56
N SER A 393 14.12 2.62 36.91
CA SER A 393 14.51 1.21 36.95
C SER A 393 15.46 0.86 38.11
N PRO A 394 15.56 -0.42 38.48
CA PRO A 394 16.60 -0.91 39.39
C PRO A 394 18.04 -0.65 38.90
N TYR A 395 18.24 -0.50 37.58
CA TYR A 395 19.53 -0.33 36.93
C TYR A 395 20.01 1.12 36.84
N LYS A 396 19.46 2.03 37.64
CA LYS A 396 19.89 3.45 37.67
C LYS A 396 21.40 3.63 37.85
N LYS A 397 22.05 2.71 38.59
CA LYS A 397 23.50 2.72 38.83
C LYS A 397 24.31 1.96 37.76
N GLU A 398 23.64 1.25 36.85
CA GLU A 398 24.23 0.38 35.85
C GLU A 398 23.68 0.69 34.44
N PRO A 399 23.89 1.93 33.94
CA PRO A 399 23.26 2.39 32.69
C PRO A 399 23.63 1.58 31.45
N LYS A 400 24.81 0.97 31.44
CA LYS A 400 25.25 0.14 30.31
C LYS A 400 24.41 -1.12 30.17
N ILE A 401 24.19 -1.84 31.27
CA ILE A 401 23.40 -3.08 31.30
C ILE A 401 21.95 -2.78 30.93
N PHE A 402 21.39 -1.67 31.44
CA PHE A 402 20.06 -1.23 31.05
C PHE A 402 19.96 -1.00 29.53
N VAL A 403 20.88 -0.23 28.96
CA VAL A 403 20.87 0.08 27.51
C VAL A 403 21.04 -1.18 26.67
N GLU A 404 21.94 -2.10 27.04
CA GLU A 404 22.13 -3.38 26.34
C GLU A 404 20.84 -4.21 26.34
N PHE A 405 20.12 -4.26 27.47
CA PHE A 405 18.82 -4.92 27.55
C PHE A 405 17.77 -4.24 26.67
N ILE A 406 17.70 -2.90 26.67
CA ILE A 406 16.78 -2.17 25.80
C ILE A 406 17.09 -2.39 24.31
N GLN A 407 18.36 -2.38 23.93
CA GLN A 407 18.79 -2.68 22.56
C GLN A 407 18.42 -4.10 22.14
N MET A 408 18.56 -5.08 23.04
CA MET A 408 18.08 -6.45 22.79
C MET A 408 16.57 -6.48 22.56
N LEU A 409 15.77 -5.83 23.41
CA LEU A 409 14.31 -5.78 23.25
C LEU A 409 13.89 -5.08 21.95
N PHE A 410 14.62 -4.03 21.54
CA PHE A 410 14.37 -3.32 20.29
C PHE A 410 14.72 -4.17 19.05
N ASN A 411 15.81 -4.94 19.11
CA ASN A 411 16.21 -5.83 18.03
C ASN A 411 15.21 -6.99 17.83
N GLU A 412 14.63 -7.49 18.92
CA GLU A 412 13.55 -8.48 18.90
C GLU A 412 12.17 -7.87 18.58
N LYS A 413 12.11 -6.55 18.31
CA LYS A 413 10.90 -5.78 18.01
C LYS A 413 9.84 -5.83 19.11
N ILE A 414 10.27 -6.12 20.35
CA ILE A 414 9.44 -6.03 21.55
C ILE A 414 9.22 -4.55 21.87
N LEU A 415 10.29 -3.75 21.81
CA LEU A 415 10.21 -2.29 21.85
C LEU A 415 10.34 -1.71 20.45
N ILE A 416 9.61 -0.63 20.20
CA ILE A 416 9.62 0.13 18.95
C ILE A 416 9.73 1.62 19.28
N ALA A 417 10.30 2.39 18.35
CA ALA A 417 10.40 3.85 18.46
C ALA A 417 9.08 4.53 18.09
#